data_AF-H2CZ35-F1
#
_entry.id   AF-H2CZ35-F1
#
_cell.length_a   1.000
_cell.length_b   1.000
_cell.length_c   1.000
_cell.angle_alpha   90.00
_cell.angle_beta   90.00
_cell.angle_gamma   90.00
#
_symmetry.space_group_name_H-M   'P 1'
#
loop_
_entity.id
_entity.type
_entity.pdbx_description
1 polymer ?
#
loop_
_entity_poly.entity_id
_entity_poly.type
_entity_poly.pdbx_seq_one_letter_code
_entity_poly.pdbx_strand_id
1 'polypeptide(L)'
;MQRAGVTRAARALPGHPSSSSSIVGRKCSRTIATTTKLCSRTSTRPISSRPSSSTASQKQFVSTLLRSDLHSSSTVASSYRTAIESSADSPVPDSSIPIFTTVKDYRAWRHQATKDGKSVGFVATMGALHQGHLKLVEASLQENDYTVVSIFVNPAQFAPTEDLASYPRTLESDIQKLATVTDQTSSVRQRKVDVVFAPSVREMYPNGFTQIVADQIGAFVEVKGLSHQMEGGSRPTFFRGVATVVTKLFHIIQPDRTYFGQKDIQQTVVLRRLVSDLVFSHPPSAEHLRVIPTGRDSDDNLALSSRNTYLTSDSRQVAPVLYRALKTGQDVWEQPHWTESNKEERIRKTLECTKAVVLEQAEQCRRDGKDVNLQLDYISLNHPKTLENLEQSLKEKGSDVVDVGEGAILSGAALISQGKDGKVTRLIDNLLLGFKL
;
A
#
# COMPACT_ATOMS: atom_id res chain seq x y z
N MET A 1 -46.32 -60.22 23.42
CA MET A 1 -46.04 -61.18 22.32
C MET A 1 -46.17 -60.44 20.99
N GLN A 2 -45.07 -60.42 20.21
CA GLN A 2 -44.93 -60.38 18.74
C GLN A 2 -46.04 -59.74 17.87
N ARG A 3 -45.81 -58.99 16.78
CA ARG A 3 -44.65 -58.76 15.90
C ARG A 3 -44.99 -57.61 14.94
N ALA A 4 -43.94 -57.11 14.27
CA ALA A 4 -43.89 -56.02 13.32
C ALA A 4 -44.68 -56.21 12.00
N GLY A 5 -44.93 -55.09 11.30
CA GLY A 5 -45.38 -55.04 9.90
C GLY A 5 -45.21 -53.63 9.31
N VAL A 6 -44.65 -53.57 8.10
CA VAL A 6 -44.03 -52.40 7.44
C VAL A 6 -44.98 -51.73 6.42
N THR A 7 -44.66 -50.48 6.07
CA THR A 7 -44.74 -49.80 4.74
C THR A 7 -45.90 -48.84 4.38
N ARG A 8 -45.46 -47.60 4.06
CA ARG A 8 -45.88 -46.61 3.04
C ARG A 8 -47.38 -46.30 2.82
N ALA A 9 -47.71 -45.02 2.98
CA ALA A 9 -48.75 -44.35 2.19
C ALA A 9 -48.31 -42.92 1.83
N ALA A 10 -48.65 -42.51 0.60
CA ALA A 10 -48.37 -41.20 0.02
C ALA A 10 -49.61 -40.30 0.05
N ARG A 11 -49.35 -38.98 0.13
CA ARG A 11 -50.10 -37.86 -0.48
C ARG A 11 -51.54 -37.55 0.00
N ALA A 12 -51.71 -36.33 0.52
CA ALA A 12 -52.81 -35.42 0.17
C ALA A 12 -52.49 -33.96 0.57
N LEU A 13 -52.75 -33.03 -0.35
CA LEU A 13 -52.85 -31.57 -0.17
C LEU A 13 -54.21 -31.22 0.48
N PRO A 14 -54.39 -30.04 1.10
CA PRO A 14 -54.80 -28.80 0.41
C PRO A 14 -54.07 -27.56 1.00
N GLY A 15 -54.08 -26.32 0.52
CA GLY A 15 -54.81 -25.57 -0.49
C GLY A 15 -54.47 -24.08 -0.22
N HIS A 16 -54.29 -23.29 -1.27
CA HIS A 16 -53.90 -21.86 -1.24
C HIS A 16 -54.84 -20.96 -0.40
N PRO A 17 -54.35 -19.77 -0.02
CA PRO A 17 -54.95 -18.58 -0.62
C PRO A 17 -53.93 -17.63 -1.25
N SER A 18 -54.36 -17.10 -2.39
CA SER A 18 -53.83 -15.98 -3.15
C SER A 18 -54.16 -14.64 -2.50
N SER A 19 -53.21 -13.72 -2.45
CA SER A 19 -53.52 -12.28 -2.44
C SER A 19 -52.45 -11.51 -3.22
N SER A 20 -52.88 -11.07 -4.39
CA SER A 20 -52.29 -10.09 -5.29
C SER A 20 -52.39 -8.68 -4.73
N SER A 21 -51.33 -7.89 -4.86
CA SER A 21 -51.36 -6.42 -4.92
C SER A 21 -50.07 -5.96 -5.61
N SER A 22 -50.08 -5.86 -6.93
CA SER A 22 -50.39 -4.64 -7.71
C SER A 22 -49.20 -3.67 -7.76
N ILE A 23 -48.40 -3.91 -8.80
CA ILE A 23 -47.40 -3.04 -9.40
C ILE A 23 -48.07 -1.73 -9.81
N VAL A 24 -47.64 -0.60 -9.23
CA VAL A 24 -47.93 0.73 -9.78
C VAL A 24 -46.70 1.18 -10.55
N GLY A 25 -46.82 1.14 -11.88
CA GLY A 25 -45.84 1.66 -12.81
C GLY A 25 -45.73 3.17 -12.72
N ARG A 26 -44.52 3.68 -12.49
CA ARG A 26 -44.17 5.05 -12.84
C ARG A 26 -43.55 5.04 -14.24
N LYS A 27 -44.33 5.53 -15.20
CA LYS A 27 -43.90 5.86 -16.56
C LYS A 27 -42.78 6.90 -16.47
N CYS A 28 -41.63 6.53 -17.01
CA CYS A 28 -40.53 7.43 -17.32
C CYS A 28 -40.91 8.22 -18.58
N SER A 29 -41.28 9.50 -18.41
CA SER A 29 -41.53 10.39 -19.54
C SER A 29 -40.20 10.81 -20.14
N ARG A 30 -39.97 10.39 -21.39
CA ARG A 30 -38.95 10.93 -22.29
C ARG A 30 -39.24 12.41 -22.52
N THR A 31 -38.31 13.27 -22.14
CA THR A 31 -38.24 14.65 -22.66
C THR A 31 -36.99 14.75 -23.52
N ILE A 32 -37.24 14.86 -24.82
CA ILE A 32 -36.27 15.15 -25.87
C ILE A 32 -35.84 16.61 -25.67
N ALA A 33 -34.55 16.84 -25.40
CA ALA A 33 -33.95 18.16 -25.47
C ALA A 33 -33.29 18.32 -26.83
N THR A 34 -34.03 18.93 -27.74
CA THR A 34 -33.59 19.37 -29.06
C THR A 34 -32.58 20.50 -28.95
N THR A 35 -31.52 20.37 -29.75
CA THR A 35 -30.45 21.33 -29.99
C THR A 35 -31.00 22.60 -30.63
N THR A 36 -30.77 23.76 -30.01
CA THR A 36 -31.02 25.06 -30.64
C THR A 36 -29.69 25.76 -30.89
N LYS A 37 -29.28 25.79 -32.16
CA LYS A 37 -28.30 26.73 -32.71
C LYS A 37 -28.87 28.15 -32.55
N LEU A 38 -28.06 29.11 -32.11
CA LEU A 38 -28.20 30.49 -32.54
C LEU A 38 -26.83 31.12 -32.77
N CYS A 39 -26.65 31.62 -33.99
CA CYS A 39 -25.47 32.29 -34.52
C CYS A 39 -25.13 33.57 -33.75
N SER A 40 -23.84 33.75 -33.43
CA SER A 40 -23.27 35.08 -33.22
C SER A 40 -22.49 35.52 -34.46
N ARG A 41 -22.80 36.74 -34.88
CA ARG A 41 -22.36 37.42 -36.10
C ARG A 41 -20.85 37.57 -36.22
N THR A 42 -20.43 37.47 -37.47
CA THR A 42 -19.18 37.91 -38.09
C THR A 42 -18.83 39.37 -37.80
N SER A 43 -17.57 39.64 -37.43
CA SER A 43 -16.90 40.88 -37.79
C SER A 43 -15.50 40.54 -38.33
N THR A 44 -15.31 40.94 -39.58
CA THR A 44 -14.13 40.78 -40.42
C THR A 44 -13.14 41.93 -40.21
N ARG A 45 -11.82 41.64 -40.20
CA ARG A 45 -10.76 42.20 -41.07
C ARG A 45 -9.36 42.22 -40.41
N PRO A 46 -8.27 42.31 -41.21
CA PRO A 46 -7.10 41.45 -41.02
C PRO A 46 -5.81 42.17 -40.61
N ILE A 47 -4.81 41.31 -40.39
CA ILE A 47 -3.34 41.47 -40.34
C ILE A 47 -2.79 42.69 -41.08
N SER A 48 -1.89 43.44 -40.42
CA SER A 48 -0.84 44.23 -41.08
C SER A 48 0.34 44.56 -40.14
N SER A 49 1.53 44.16 -40.60
CA SER A 49 2.90 44.65 -40.41
C SER A 49 3.32 45.56 -39.22
N ARG A 50 4.42 45.11 -38.57
CA ARG A 50 5.58 45.87 -38.01
C ARG A 50 5.91 47.18 -38.76
N PRO A 51 6.55 48.20 -38.13
CA PRO A 51 7.99 48.11 -37.76
C PRO A 51 8.47 48.89 -36.51
N SER A 52 9.74 48.63 -36.13
CA SER A 52 10.77 49.49 -35.49
C SER A 52 10.40 50.35 -34.27
N SER A 53 11.18 50.56 -33.22
CA SER A 53 12.62 50.46 -32.91
C SER A 53 12.78 51.03 -31.49
N SER A 54 13.63 50.47 -30.63
CA SER A 54 14.41 51.27 -29.66
C SER A 54 15.44 50.40 -28.93
N THR A 55 16.70 50.59 -29.33
CA THR A 55 17.89 50.71 -28.49
C THR A 55 17.77 50.41 -26.99
N ALA A 56 18.55 49.45 -26.50
CA ALA A 56 19.12 49.48 -25.16
C ALA A 56 20.52 48.87 -25.17
N SER A 57 21.52 49.72 -24.88
CA SER A 57 22.94 49.43 -24.84
C SER A 57 23.30 48.35 -23.82
N GLN A 58 24.16 47.44 -24.25
CA GLN A 58 25.02 46.65 -23.39
C GLN A 58 25.91 47.56 -22.54
N LYS A 59 25.88 47.36 -21.22
CA LYS A 59 27.02 47.67 -20.34
C LYS A 59 27.36 46.41 -19.56
N GLN A 60 28.49 45.82 -19.93
CA GLN A 60 29.24 44.93 -19.06
C GLN A 60 29.64 45.69 -17.81
N PHE A 61 29.35 45.12 -16.64
CA PHE A 61 30.08 45.42 -15.42
C PHE A 61 30.60 44.11 -14.86
N VAL A 62 31.92 43.95 -14.96
CA VAL A 62 32.69 42.97 -14.20
C VAL A 62 32.71 43.48 -12.76
N SER A 63 32.16 42.69 -11.84
CA SER A 63 32.30 42.90 -10.40
C SER A 63 32.80 41.60 -9.78
N THR A 64 34.10 41.60 -9.51
CA THR A 64 34.77 40.66 -8.64
C THR A 64 34.33 40.96 -7.22
N LEU A 65 33.53 40.08 -6.60
CA LEU A 65 33.29 40.12 -5.17
C LEU A 65 33.48 38.74 -4.55
N LEU A 66 34.46 38.74 -3.64
CA LEU A 66 34.91 37.71 -2.72
C LEU A 66 33.77 36.86 -2.15
N ARG A 67 33.85 35.55 -2.35
CA ARG A 67 33.14 34.57 -1.54
C ARG A 67 33.70 34.63 -0.12
N SER A 68 32.87 35.09 0.82
CA SER A 68 33.04 34.76 2.23
C SER A 68 32.03 33.65 2.55
N ASP A 69 32.56 32.51 2.98
CA ASP A 69 31.81 31.35 3.39
C ASP A 69 31.01 31.66 4.66
N LEU A 70 29.69 31.75 4.54
CA LEU A 70 28.77 31.75 5.68
C LEU A 70 28.35 30.31 5.97
N HIS A 71 29.11 29.67 6.86
CA HIS A 71 28.65 28.54 7.66
C HIS A 71 27.51 29.01 8.57
N SER A 72 26.26 28.71 8.19
CA SER A 72 25.14 28.71 9.13
C SER A 72 24.14 27.63 8.71
N SER A 73 24.37 26.41 9.16
CA SER A 73 23.39 25.33 9.09
C SER A 73 23.41 24.53 10.39
N SER A 74 23.01 25.18 11.48
CA SER A 74 22.74 24.48 12.77
C SER A 74 21.64 25.13 13.62
N THR A 75 21.05 26.25 13.21
CA THR A 75 20.15 27.05 14.07
C THR A 75 18.68 26.63 14.04
N VAL A 76 18.21 25.92 13.01
CA VAL A 76 16.77 25.59 12.86
C VAL A 76 16.35 24.40 13.73
N ALA A 77 17.21 23.40 13.93
CA ALA A 77 16.89 22.24 14.78
C ALA A 77 16.97 22.55 16.29
N SER A 78 17.77 23.55 16.68
CA SER A 78 17.98 23.91 18.09
C SER A 78 16.77 24.64 18.71
N SER A 79 15.99 25.35 17.88
CA SER A 79 14.90 26.22 18.34
C SER A 79 13.57 25.50 18.61
N TYR A 80 13.43 24.23 18.24
CA TYR A 80 12.24 23.41 18.51
C TYR A 80 12.39 22.44 19.70
N ARG A 81 13.43 22.61 20.54
CA ARG A 81 13.56 21.90 21.83
C ARG A 81 12.59 22.38 22.91
N THR A 82 11.38 22.80 22.53
CA THR A 82 10.34 23.13 23.51
C THR A 82 9.63 21.84 23.89
N ALA A 83 9.75 21.49 25.17
CA ALA A 83 9.18 20.29 25.78
C ALA A 83 7.70 20.13 25.41
N ILE A 84 7.37 18.99 24.78
CA ILE A 84 6.01 18.59 24.44
C ILE A 84 5.46 17.80 25.64
N GLU A 85 4.36 18.28 26.24
CA GLU A 85 3.66 17.56 27.30
C GLU A 85 3.08 16.25 26.76
N SER A 86 3.50 15.16 27.40
CA SER A 86 3.05 13.78 27.17
C SER A 86 1.53 13.65 27.25
N SER A 87 0.89 13.11 26.20
CA SER A 87 -0.46 12.56 26.35
C SER A 87 -0.38 11.27 27.16
N ALA A 88 -1.25 11.12 28.16
CA ALA A 88 -1.22 10.05 29.16
C ALA A 88 -1.19 8.60 28.62
N ASP A 89 -1.50 8.36 27.35
CA ASP A 89 -1.60 7.01 26.76
C ASP A 89 -0.27 6.44 26.22
N SER A 90 0.81 7.24 26.09
CA SER A 90 2.18 6.76 25.82
C SER A 90 3.17 7.91 25.99
N PRO A 91 4.09 7.88 26.98
CA PRO A 91 5.12 8.90 27.10
C PRO A 91 6.03 8.90 25.86
N VAL A 92 6.30 10.08 25.32
CA VAL A 92 7.25 10.25 24.22
C VAL A 92 8.65 9.92 24.77
N PRO A 93 9.39 8.97 24.16
CA PRO A 93 10.71 8.61 24.65
C PRO A 93 11.72 9.73 24.34
N ASP A 94 12.77 9.81 25.15
CA ASP A 94 13.92 10.68 24.86
C ASP A 94 14.55 10.27 23.53
N SER A 95 14.75 11.25 22.65
CA SER A 95 15.17 11.00 21.28
C SER A 95 16.04 12.12 20.72
N SER A 96 17.06 11.75 19.94
CA SER A 96 17.86 12.68 19.15
C SER A 96 17.14 13.14 17.86
N ILE A 97 16.09 12.43 17.47
CA ILE A 97 15.19 12.77 16.37
C ILE A 97 13.96 13.45 16.98
N PRO A 98 13.58 14.67 16.53
CA PRO A 98 12.32 15.31 16.91
C PRO A 98 11.11 14.39 16.71
N ILE A 99 10.24 14.31 17.72
CA ILE A 99 9.00 13.53 17.68
C ILE A 99 7.82 14.48 17.83
N PHE A 100 6.94 14.50 16.84
CA PHE A 100 5.67 15.23 16.91
C PHE A 100 4.52 14.25 17.10
N THR A 101 3.71 14.48 18.14
CA THR A 101 2.52 13.69 18.46
C THR A 101 1.22 14.37 18.02
N THR A 102 1.27 15.65 17.65
CA THR A 102 0.12 16.43 17.18
C THR A 102 0.31 16.89 15.74
N VAL A 103 -0.79 16.98 15.00
CA VAL A 103 -0.84 17.51 13.62
C VAL A 103 -0.43 18.98 13.61
N LYS A 104 -0.79 19.74 14.66
CA LYS A 104 -0.47 21.16 14.78
C LYS A 104 1.04 21.38 14.80
N ASP A 105 1.76 20.66 15.67
CA ASP A 105 3.19 20.86 15.85
C ASP A 105 3.98 20.37 14.62
N TYR A 106 3.60 19.22 14.07
CA TYR A 106 4.16 18.74 12.82
C TYR A 106 3.98 19.76 11.68
N ARG A 107 2.79 20.35 11.53
CA ARG A 107 2.52 21.33 10.47
C ARG A 107 3.30 22.63 10.65
N ALA A 108 3.54 23.05 11.88
CA ALA A 108 4.41 24.21 12.14
C ALA A 108 5.83 23.97 11.61
N TRP A 109 6.39 22.77 11.87
CA TRP A 109 7.67 22.37 11.31
C TRP A 109 7.64 22.24 9.78
N ARG A 110 6.62 21.57 9.22
CA ARG A 110 6.48 21.37 7.76
C ARG A 110 6.39 22.69 7.01
N HIS A 111 5.67 23.68 7.56
CA HIS A 111 5.54 25.02 6.98
C HIS A 111 6.89 25.72 6.86
N GLN A 112 7.77 25.57 7.86
CA GLN A 112 9.13 26.10 7.79
C GLN A 112 9.93 25.40 6.69
N ALA A 113 9.88 24.06 6.61
CA ALA A 113 10.54 23.30 5.54
C ALA A 113 10.05 23.74 4.14
N THR A 114 8.77 24.04 3.97
CA THR A 114 8.21 24.57 2.71
C THR A 114 8.80 25.93 2.36
N LYS A 115 8.87 26.86 3.34
CA LYS A 115 9.47 28.19 3.13
C LYS A 115 10.94 28.12 2.72
N ASP A 116 11.65 27.15 3.26
CA ASP A 116 13.06 26.93 2.96
C ASP A 116 13.27 26.20 1.62
N GLY A 117 12.20 25.90 0.89
CA GLY A 117 12.23 25.20 -0.41
C GLY A 117 12.76 23.78 -0.30
N LYS A 118 12.61 23.14 0.87
CA LYS A 118 13.16 21.82 1.16
C LYS A 118 12.19 20.70 0.83
N SER A 119 12.70 19.70 0.12
CA SER A 119 11.95 18.50 -0.25
C SER A 119 11.77 17.57 0.95
N VAL A 120 10.58 16.96 1.06
CA VAL A 120 10.21 16.05 2.14
C VAL A 120 9.90 14.66 1.57
N GLY A 121 10.75 13.70 1.91
CA GLY A 121 10.50 12.28 1.73
C GLY A 121 9.73 11.70 2.91
N PHE A 122 8.78 10.81 2.63
CA PHE A 122 7.89 10.25 3.65
C PHE A 122 7.86 8.72 3.65
N VAL A 123 8.00 8.12 4.83
CA VAL A 123 7.82 6.69 5.06
C VAL A 123 6.66 6.49 6.05
N ALA A 124 5.55 5.91 5.56
CA ALA A 124 4.41 5.58 6.40
C ALA A 124 4.57 4.19 7.02
N THR A 125 4.54 4.07 8.35
CA THR A 125 4.71 2.79 9.05
C THR A 125 3.71 2.62 10.21
N MET A 126 3.52 1.39 10.64
CA MET A 126 2.81 1.07 11.89
C MET A 126 3.76 0.82 13.08
N GLY A 127 5.06 1.11 12.95
CA GLY A 127 6.08 0.74 13.94
C GLY A 127 6.55 -0.71 13.81
N ALA A 128 7.16 -1.24 14.88
CA ALA A 128 7.81 -2.55 14.89
C ALA A 128 8.80 -2.70 13.72
N LEU A 129 9.70 -1.71 13.63
CA LEU A 129 10.57 -1.51 12.48
C LEU A 129 11.59 -2.65 12.35
N HIS A 130 11.90 -2.97 11.09
CA HIS A 130 12.84 -4.02 10.69
C HIS A 130 13.62 -3.52 9.47
N GLN A 131 14.65 -4.26 9.03
CA GLN A 131 15.53 -3.80 7.95
C GLN A 131 14.80 -3.40 6.67
N GLY A 132 13.68 -4.07 6.34
CA GLY A 132 12.82 -3.65 5.23
C GLY A 132 12.30 -2.21 5.34
N HIS A 133 11.92 -1.74 6.53
CA HIS A 133 11.53 -0.35 6.78
C HIS A 133 12.73 0.59 6.69
N LEU A 134 13.89 0.19 7.22
CA LEU A 134 15.10 1.01 7.18
C LEU A 134 15.58 1.24 5.75
N LYS A 135 15.41 0.27 4.84
CA LYS A 135 15.64 0.46 3.40
C LYS A 135 14.75 1.53 2.76
N LEU A 136 13.51 1.69 3.23
CA LEU A 136 12.63 2.79 2.77
C LEU A 136 13.17 4.14 3.23
N VAL A 137 13.65 4.20 4.48
CA VAL A 137 14.25 5.40 5.07
C VAL A 137 15.54 5.75 4.33
N GLU A 138 16.42 4.78 4.07
CA GLU A 138 17.65 4.96 3.29
C GLU A 138 17.36 5.56 1.90
N ALA A 139 16.35 5.03 1.19
CA ALA A 139 15.93 5.57 -0.10
C ALA A 139 15.41 7.02 0.02
N SER A 140 14.64 7.32 1.06
CA SER A 140 14.18 8.68 1.35
C SER A 140 15.32 9.64 1.63
N LEU A 141 16.31 9.22 2.42
CA LEU A 141 17.48 10.03 2.75
C LEU A 141 18.31 10.36 1.51
N GLN A 142 18.41 9.45 0.55
CA GLN A 142 19.16 9.67 -0.69
C GLN A 142 18.48 10.69 -1.61
N GLU A 143 17.15 10.67 -1.69
CA GLU A 143 16.37 11.39 -2.69
C GLU A 143 15.78 12.74 -2.20
N ASN A 144 15.86 13.08 -0.91
CA ASN A 144 15.21 14.28 -0.34
C ASN A 144 16.12 15.07 0.62
N ASP A 145 15.75 16.33 0.90
CA ASP A 145 16.41 17.18 1.90
C ASP A 145 16.04 16.75 3.33
N TYR A 146 14.76 16.46 3.55
CA TYR A 146 14.23 15.99 4.82
C TYR A 146 13.54 14.63 4.68
N THR A 147 13.71 13.76 5.68
CA THR A 147 13.03 12.47 5.78
C THR A 147 12.13 12.42 7.01
N VAL A 148 10.86 12.15 6.78
CA VAL A 148 9.82 12.02 7.80
C VAL A 148 9.36 10.57 7.86
N VAL A 149 9.29 10.01 9.07
CA VAL A 149 8.73 8.68 9.30
C VAL A 149 7.50 8.82 10.18
N SER A 150 6.36 8.24 9.78
CA SER A 150 5.23 8.10 10.69
C SER A 150 5.20 6.73 11.34
N ILE A 151 4.87 6.69 12.63
CA ILE A 151 4.66 5.46 13.41
C ILE A 151 3.25 5.54 13.97
N PHE A 152 2.31 4.85 13.31
CA PHE A 152 0.91 4.85 13.72
C PHE A 152 0.23 3.51 13.41
N VAL A 153 -0.13 2.77 14.46
CA VAL A 153 -0.96 1.56 14.33
C VAL A 153 -2.38 1.98 14.04
N ASN A 154 -2.73 2.04 12.75
CA ASN A 154 -4.05 2.47 12.30
C ASN A 154 -5.13 1.45 12.66
N PRO A 155 -6.11 1.74 13.55
CA PRO A 155 -7.16 0.78 13.86
C PRO A 155 -8.13 0.55 12.68
N ALA A 156 -8.20 1.47 11.71
CA ALA A 156 -9.14 1.38 10.59
C ALA A 156 -8.85 0.29 9.57
N GLN A 157 -7.65 -0.26 9.59
CA GLN A 157 -7.23 -1.37 8.73
C GLN A 157 -7.20 -2.72 9.48
N PHE A 158 -7.85 -2.80 10.65
CA PHE A 158 -8.03 -4.04 11.39
C PHE A 158 -9.50 -4.37 11.58
N ALA A 159 -9.95 -5.55 11.15
CA ALA A 159 -11.26 -6.06 11.52
C ALA A 159 -11.30 -6.46 13.01
N PRO A 160 -12.49 -6.55 13.66
CA PRO A 160 -12.60 -6.90 15.07
C PRO A 160 -11.94 -8.23 15.46
N THR A 161 -11.85 -9.17 14.52
CA THR A 161 -11.24 -10.49 14.69
C THR A 161 -9.73 -10.51 14.39
N GLU A 162 -9.13 -9.39 13.99
CA GLU A 162 -7.72 -9.29 13.64
C GLU A 162 -6.84 -8.87 14.82
N ASP A 163 -5.53 -8.85 14.60
CA ASP A 163 -4.50 -8.79 15.63
C ASP A 163 -4.21 -7.38 16.19
N LEU A 164 -5.17 -6.43 16.18
CA LEU A 164 -4.97 -5.04 16.62
C LEU A 164 -4.48 -4.92 18.07
N ALA A 165 -5.08 -5.69 18.98
CA ALA A 165 -4.73 -5.68 20.40
C ALA A 165 -3.31 -6.23 20.62
N SER A 166 -2.95 -7.29 19.88
CA SER A 166 -1.64 -7.95 19.97
C SER A 166 -0.57 -7.36 19.06
N TYR A 167 -0.88 -6.32 18.27
CA TYR A 167 0.09 -5.72 17.36
C TYR A 167 1.25 -5.08 18.17
N PRO A 168 2.52 -5.38 17.83
CA PRO A 168 3.66 -4.89 18.59
C PRO A 168 3.75 -3.35 18.54
N ARG A 169 3.89 -2.72 19.71
CA ARG A 169 4.11 -1.27 19.86
C ARG A 169 5.47 -1.06 20.51
N THR A 170 6.46 -0.69 19.71
CA THR A 170 7.88 -0.67 20.10
C THR A 170 8.54 0.69 19.83
N LEU A 171 7.81 1.79 20.09
CA LEU A 171 8.21 3.14 19.69
C LEU A 171 9.65 3.49 20.08
N GLU A 172 10.09 3.18 21.29
CA GLU A 172 11.45 3.44 21.75
C GLU A 172 12.50 2.68 20.91
N SER A 173 12.32 1.38 20.71
CA SER A 173 13.21 0.57 19.85
C SER A 173 13.17 1.03 18.39
N ASP A 174 12.00 1.45 17.91
CA ASP A 174 11.83 1.96 16.55
C ASP A 174 12.63 3.25 16.34
N ILE A 175 12.58 4.18 17.30
CA ILE A 175 13.37 5.42 17.28
C ILE A 175 14.87 5.12 17.34
N GLN A 176 15.30 4.20 18.20
CA GLN A 176 16.70 3.78 18.27
C GLN A 176 17.20 3.26 16.92
N LYS A 177 16.42 2.41 16.23
CA LYS A 177 16.74 1.92 14.88
C LYS A 177 16.76 3.04 13.85
N LEU A 178 15.82 3.99 13.90
CA LEU A 178 15.81 5.14 12.99
C LEU A 178 17.05 6.03 13.20
N ALA A 179 17.51 6.19 14.44
CA ALA A 179 18.69 6.98 14.78
C ALA A 179 20.00 6.36 14.25
N THR A 180 20.04 5.04 13.99
CA THR A 180 21.22 4.41 13.38
C THR A 180 21.31 4.61 11.87
N VAL A 181 20.20 4.96 11.20
CA VAL A 181 20.18 5.13 9.75
C VAL A 181 20.76 6.48 9.37
N THR A 182 21.85 6.45 8.59
CA THR A 182 22.48 7.64 8.02
C THR A 182 22.81 7.41 6.56
N ASP A 183 22.64 8.43 5.71
CA ASP A 183 23.15 8.40 4.34
C ASP A 183 24.67 8.56 4.38
N GLN A 184 25.39 7.44 4.26
CA GLN A 184 26.85 7.43 4.18
C GLN A 184 27.37 7.66 2.75
N THR A 185 26.48 7.73 1.75
CA THR A 185 26.88 7.84 0.35
C THR A 185 27.23 9.28 -0.05
N SER A 186 26.76 10.27 0.72
CA SER A 186 27.12 11.67 0.53
C SER A 186 28.37 12.04 1.32
N SER A 187 29.47 12.29 0.60
CA SER A 187 30.72 12.81 1.17
C SER A 187 30.60 14.23 1.76
N VAL A 188 29.46 14.89 1.59
CA VAL A 188 29.26 16.31 1.91
C VAL A 188 28.30 16.51 3.09
N ARG A 189 27.32 15.62 3.33
CA ARG A 189 26.44 15.67 4.51
C ARG A 189 25.94 14.28 4.90
N GLN A 190 26.17 13.89 6.16
CA GLN A 190 25.45 12.78 6.77
C GLN A 190 23.97 13.16 6.93
N ARG A 191 23.11 12.69 6.03
CA ARG A 191 21.66 12.85 6.16
C ARG A 191 21.13 11.81 7.16
N LYS A 192 20.16 12.20 7.97
CA LYS A 192 19.53 11.39 9.02
C LYS A 192 18.02 11.60 8.98
N VAL A 193 17.27 10.79 9.71
CA VAL A 193 15.83 11.04 9.89
C VAL A 193 15.62 12.36 10.62
N ASP A 194 14.79 13.23 10.06
CA ASP A 194 14.59 14.59 10.58
C ASP A 194 13.43 14.65 11.56
N VAL A 195 12.38 13.87 11.32
CA VAL A 195 11.17 13.89 12.14
C VAL A 195 10.53 12.51 12.21
N VAL A 196 10.08 12.14 13.41
CA VAL A 196 9.09 11.08 13.62
C VAL A 196 7.74 11.71 13.93
N PHE A 197 6.71 11.34 13.17
CA PHE A 197 5.32 11.67 13.47
C PHE A 197 4.63 10.48 14.12
N ALA A 198 4.36 10.55 15.42
CA ALA A 198 3.80 9.47 16.23
C ALA A 198 2.48 9.90 16.90
N PRO A 199 1.39 10.08 16.12
CA PRO A 199 0.13 10.58 16.65
C PRO A 199 -0.62 9.53 17.47
N SER A 200 -1.47 10.00 18.38
CA SER A 200 -2.46 9.14 19.04
C SER A 200 -3.63 8.79 18.10
N VAL A 201 -4.40 7.76 18.46
CA VAL A 201 -5.64 7.43 17.74
C VAL A 201 -6.62 8.60 17.77
N ARG A 202 -6.71 9.34 18.87
CA ARG A 202 -7.61 10.51 19.00
C ARG A 202 -7.18 11.66 18.11
N GLU A 203 -5.88 11.89 17.97
CA GLU A 203 -5.35 12.91 17.05
C GLU A 203 -5.70 12.59 15.60
N MET A 204 -5.54 11.32 15.22
CA MET A 204 -5.91 10.90 13.87
C MET A 204 -7.43 10.83 13.71
N TYR A 205 -8.19 10.34 14.69
CA TYR A 205 -9.63 10.10 14.64
C TYR A 205 -10.35 10.90 15.77
N PRO A 206 -10.60 12.20 15.56
CA PRO A 206 -11.13 13.08 16.61
C PRO A 206 -12.56 12.73 17.07
N ASN A 207 -13.34 12.02 16.25
CA ASN A 207 -14.68 11.53 16.59
C ASN A 207 -14.65 10.19 17.34
N GLY A 208 -13.46 9.71 17.74
CA GLY A 208 -13.26 8.35 18.18
C GLY A 208 -13.22 7.36 17.01
N PHE A 209 -12.92 6.10 17.32
CA PHE A 209 -12.83 5.05 16.32
C PHE A 209 -13.34 3.70 16.87
N THR A 210 -14.10 2.98 16.05
CA THR A 210 -14.56 1.61 16.30
C THR A 210 -14.24 0.73 15.09
N GLN A 211 -13.88 -0.52 15.33
CA GLN A 211 -13.61 -1.49 14.27
C GLN A 211 -14.90 -1.97 13.55
N ILE A 212 -16.07 -1.72 14.15
CA ILE A 212 -17.36 -2.03 13.54
C ILE A 212 -17.70 -0.94 12.52
N VAL A 213 -17.57 -1.26 11.22
CA VAL A 213 -17.71 -0.28 10.13
C VAL A 213 -19.06 0.45 10.15
N ALA A 214 -20.14 -0.23 10.50
CA ALA A 214 -21.47 0.37 10.57
C ALA A 214 -21.61 1.47 11.64
N ASP A 215 -20.77 1.43 12.68
CA ASP A 215 -20.81 2.35 13.81
C ASP A 215 -19.77 3.48 13.68
N GLN A 216 -18.99 3.49 12.59
CA GLN A 216 -17.94 4.47 12.38
C GLN A 216 -18.50 5.85 12.00
N ILE A 217 -18.05 6.88 12.71
CA ILE A 217 -18.44 8.27 12.45
C ILE A 217 -17.24 9.06 11.93
N GLY A 218 -17.38 9.64 10.73
CA GLY A 218 -16.36 10.51 10.14
C GLY A 218 -16.23 10.35 8.63
N ALA A 219 -15.17 10.94 8.08
CA ALA A 219 -14.83 10.83 6.66
C ALA A 219 -13.95 9.59 6.40
N PHE A 220 -14.29 8.85 5.36
CA PHE A 220 -13.58 7.65 4.93
C PHE A 220 -13.41 7.65 3.41
N VAL A 221 -12.35 7.00 2.95
CA VAL A 221 -11.99 6.92 1.54
C VAL A 221 -11.97 5.47 1.09
N GLU A 222 -12.58 5.19 -0.06
CA GLU A 222 -12.64 3.86 -0.66
C GLU A 222 -12.21 3.92 -2.13
N VAL A 223 -11.26 3.06 -2.51
CA VAL A 223 -10.82 2.92 -3.91
C VAL A 223 -11.50 1.71 -4.52
N LYS A 224 -12.51 1.94 -5.36
CA LYS A 224 -13.30 0.87 -6.00
C LYS A 224 -12.51 0.18 -7.11
N GLY A 225 -12.93 -1.02 -7.50
CA GLY A 225 -12.25 -1.81 -8.56
C GLY A 225 -11.04 -2.60 -8.06
N LEU A 226 -10.21 -2.00 -7.21
CA LEU A 226 -8.92 -2.57 -6.77
C LEU A 226 -8.95 -3.15 -5.34
N SER A 227 -9.70 -2.50 -4.44
CA SER A 227 -9.68 -2.83 -3.00
C SER A 227 -10.32 -4.17 -2.63
N HIS A 228 -11.06 -4.81 -3.54
CA HIS A 228 -11.73 -6.10 -3.31
C HIS A 228 -11.02 -7.28 -4.00
N GLN A 229 -9.97 -7.00 -4.77
CA GLN A 229 -9.15 -8.03 -5.41
C GLN A 229 -8.12 -8.59 -4.41
N MET A 230 -7.49 -9.73 -4.72
CA MET A 230 -6.33 -10.26 -3.97
C MET A 230 -6.55 -10.27 -2.43
N GLU A 231 -5.68 -9.62 -1.64
CA GLU A 231 -5.79 -9.53 -0.17
C GLU A 231 -7.11 -8.87 0.28
N GLY A 232 -7.64 -7.97 -0.55
CA GLY A 232 -8.90 -7.28 -0.32
C GLY A 232 -10.13 -8.20 -0.33
N GLY A 233 -10.06 -9.31 -1.08
CA GLY A 233 -11.10 -10.34 -1.03
C GLY A 233 -11.15 -11.07 0.31
N SER A 234 -9.98 -11.29 0.93
CA SER A 234 -9.86 -11.91 2.26
C SER A 234 -10.07 -10.91 3.40
N ARG A 235 -9.83 -9.61 3.15
CA ARG A 235 -9.89 -8.54 4.16
C ARG A 235 -10.72 -7.35 3.63
N PRO A 236 -12.06 -7.47 3.56
CA PRO A 236 -12.92 -6.51 2.83
C PRO A 236 -12.84 -5.05 3.30
N THR A 237 -12.46 -4.82 4.55
CA THR A 237 -12.36 -3.48 5.14
C THR A 237 -10.95 -2.90 5.15
N PHE A 238 -9.93 -3.72 4.82
CA PHE A 238 -8.52 -3.37 4.98
C PHE A 238 -8.12 -2.15 4.16
N PHE A 239 -8.37 -2.18 2.84
CA PHE A 239 -7.94 -1.11 1.94
C PHE A 239 -8.74 0.20 2.11
N ARG A 240 -9.98 0.14 2.60
CA ARG A 240 -10.71 1.34 3.04
C ARG A 240 -9.99 2.01 4.22
N GLY A 241 -9.54 1.22 5.17
CA GLY A 241 -8.72 1.68 6.29
C GLY A 241 -7.40 2.31 5.85
N VAL A 242 -6.68 1.63 4.96
CA VAL A 242 -5.40 2.07 4.39
C VAL A 242 -5.57 3.36 3.58
N ALA A 243 -6.51 3.41 2.64
CA ALA A 243 -6.78 4.59 1.82
C ALA A 243 -7.17 5.80 2.69
N THR A 244 -7.97 5.58 3.73
CA THR A 244 -8.37 6.63 4.68
C THR A 244 -7.17 7.19 5.44
N VAL A 245 -6.36 6.34 6.08
CA VAL A 245 -5.24 6.81 6.89
C VAL A 245 -4.14 7.45 6.04
N VAL A 246 -3.84 6.88 4.87
CA VAL A 246 -2.82 7.43 3.96
C VAL A 246 -3.28 8.76 3.38
N THR A 247 -4.57 8.92 3.06
CA THR A 247 -5.12 10.23 2.67
C THR A 247 -4.88 11.27 3.76
N LYS A 248 -5.15 10.93 5.03
CA LYS A 248 -4.93 11.84 6.16
C LYS A 248 -3.45 12.18 6.31
N LEU A 249 -2.58 11.18 6.24
CA LEU A 249 -1.13 11.37 6.31
C LEU A 249 -0.63 12.25 5.17
N PHE A 250 -1.08 12.09 3.93
CA PHE A 250 -0.68 12.97 2.82
C PHE A 250 -1.11 14.42 3.04
N HIS A 251 -2.29 14.67 3.63
CA HIS A 251 -2.74 16.02 3.99
C HIS A 251 -2.03 16.62 5.23
N ILE A 252 -1.48 15.78 6.10
CA ILE A 252 -0.72 16.22 7.28
C ILE A 252 0.73 16.49 6.88
N ILE A 253 1.35 15.49 6.25
CA ILE A 253 2.78 15.42 5.93
C ILE A 253 3.15 16.31 4.76
N GLN A 254 2.29 16.41 3.74
CA GLN A 254 2.54 17.11 2.47
C GLN A 254 3.90 16.72 1.84
N PRO A 255 4.10 15.42 1.54
CA PRO A 255 5.36 14.93 1.02
C PRO A 255 5.58 15.28 -0.46
N ASP A 256 6.85 15.36 -0.85
CA ASP A 256 7.26 15.42 -2.26
C ASP A 256 7.41 14.02 -2.84
N ARG A 257 7.92 13.07 -2.03
CA ARG A 257 7.99 11.63 -2.36
C ARG A 257 7.54 10.79 -1.18
N THR A 258 6.88 9.67 -1.44
CA THR A 258 6.54 8.69 -0.41
C THR A 258 7.07 7.32 -0.80
N TYR A 259 7.59 6.58 0.17
CA TYR A 259 8.26 5.29 -0.04
C TYR A 259 7.42 4.15 0.53
N PHE A 260 7.11 3.17 -0.32
CA PHE A 260 6.38 1.96 0.04
C PHE A 260 7.20 0.72 -0.33
N GLY A 261 7.10 -0.32 0.50
CA GLY A 261 7.72 -1.61 0.21
C GLY A 261 6.93 -2.39 -0.84
N GLN A 262 7.62 -3.01 -1.80
CA GLN A 262 7.02 -3.88 -2.80
C GLN A 262 6.28 -5.07 -2.18
N LYS A 263 6.66 -5.51 -0.97
CA LYS A 263 6.04 -6.64 -0.27
C LYS A 263 4.51 -6.53 -0.21
N ASP A 264 3.99 -5.31 -0.04
CA ASP A 264 2.56 -5.02 0.00
C ASP A 264 2.12 -4.38 -1.32
N ILE A 265 2.41 -5.04 -2.46
CA ILE A 265 2.27 -4.43 -3.80
C ILE A 265 0.87 -3.93 -4.10
N GLN A 266 -0.17 -4.66 -3.66
CA GLN A 266 -1.55 -4.23 -3.83
C GLN A 266 -1.82 -2.89 -3.16
N GLN A 267 -1.27 -2.67 -1.95
CA GLN A 267 -1.40 -1.38 -1.26
C GLN A 267 -0.85 -0.26 -2.14
N THR A 268 0.34 -0.44 -2.71
CA THR A 268 0.93 0.59 -3.57
C THR A 268 0.08 0.84 -4.82
N VAL A 269 -0.42 -0.20 -5.49
CA VAL A 269 -1.27 -0.02 -6.69
C VAL A 269 -2.59 0.71 -6.34
N VAL A 270 -3.22 0.36 -5.22
CA VAL A 270 -4.40 1.05 -4.68
C VAL A 270 -4.10 2.52 -4.38
N LEU A 271 -2.95 2.82 -3.75
CA LEU A 271 -2.56 4.19 -3.41
C LEU A 271 -2.15 5.03 -4.63
N ARG A 272 -1.54 4.41 -5.65
CA ARG A 272 -1.28 5.07 -6.95
C ARG A 272 -2.59 5.49 -7.61
N ARG A 273 -3.58 4.59 -7.63
CA ARG A 273 -4.92 4.90 -8.13
C ARG A 273 -5.58 6.02 -7.33
N LEU A 274 -5.49 5.97 -6.00
CA LEU A 274 -6.01 7.01 -5.10
C LEU A 274 -5.44 8.39 -5.43
N VAL A 275 -4.10 8.49 -5.57
CA VAL A 275 -3.41 9.75 -5.87
C VAL A 275 -3.82 10.31 -7.23
N SER A 276 -3.91 9.44 -8.25
CA SER A 276 -4.34 9.84 -9.60
C SER A 276 -5.82 10.26 -9.66
N ASP A 277 -6.73 9.47 -9.06
CA ASP A 277 -8.17 9.69 -9.18
C ASP A 277 -8.66 10.89 -8.38
N LEU A 278 -8.06 11.16 -7.20
CA LEU A 278 -8.41 12.33 -6.38
C LEU A 278 -7.50 13.54 -6.64
N VAL A 279 -6.55 13.44 -7.58
CA VAL A 279 -5.71 14.55 -8.05
C VAL A 279 -5.00 15.26 -6.89
N PHE A 280 -4.28 14.49 -6.08
CA PHE A 280 -3.59 15.02 -4.89
C PHE A 280 -2.56 16.09 -5.26
N SER A 281 -2.44 17.13 -4.42
CA SER A 281 -1.31 18.06 -4.50
C SER A 281 -0.02 17.46 -3.95
N HIS A 282 -0.13 16.54 -2.97
CA HIS A 282 0.98 15.86 -2.32
C HIS A 282 0.66 14.38 -2.07
N PRO A 283 1.50 13.43 -2.50
CA PRO A 283 2.61 13.64 -3.43
C PRO A 283 2.09 14.12 -4.81
N PRO A 284 2.94 14.77 -5.65
CA PRO A 284 2.47 15.44 -6.88
C PRO A 284 1.87 14.51 -7.95
N SER A 285 2.24 13.24 -7.95
CA SER A 285 1.68 12.23 -8.87
C SER A 285 1.89 10.82 -8.33
N ALA A 286 1.24 9.83 -8.96
CA ALA A 286 1.42 8.42 -8.61
C ALA A 286 2.87 7.92 -8.74
N GLU A 287 3.68 8.54 -9.59
CA GLU A 287 5.11 8.19 -9.78
C GLU A 287 6.00 8.59 -8.61
N HIS A 288 5.53 9.57 -7.80
CA HIS A 288 6.19 10.00 -6.58
C HIS A 288 5.94 9.04 -5.40
N LEU A 289 5.09 8.02 -5.60
CA LEU A 289 4.98 6.85 -4.72
C LEU A 289 6.07 5.85 -5.13
N ARG A 290 7.25 5.96 -4.52
CA ARG A 290 8.43 5.14 -4.80
C ARG A 290 8.23 3.73 -4.24
N VAL A 291 8.44 2.72 -5.08
CA VAL A 291 8.36 1.31 -4.68
C VAL A 291 9.76 0.77 -4.48
N ILE A 292 10.06 0.39 -3.24
CA ILE A 292 11.36 -0.19 -2.90
C ILE A 292 11.24 -1.70 -2.87
N PRO A 293 12.17 -2.46 -3.48
CA PRO A 293 12.14 -3.91 -3.50
C PRO A 293 11.97 -4.52 -2.11
N THR A 294 11.25 -5.65 -2.05
CA THR A 294 11.00 -6.38 -0.80
C THR A 294 12.32 -6.63 -0.05
N GLY A 295 12.41 -6.12 1.18
CA GLY A 295 13.50 -6.48 2.08
C GLY A 295 13.41 -7.97 2.42
N ARG A 296 14.49 -8.70 2.21
CA ARG A 296 14.60 -10.14 2.51
C ARG A 296 15.68 -10.37 3.55
N ASP A 297 15.48 -11.39 4.37
CA ASP A 297 16.48 -11.91 5.28
C ASP A 297 17.71 -12.40 4.49
N SER A 298 18.92 -12.09 4.97
CA SER A 298 20.16 -12.42 4.27
C SER A 298 20.44 -13.92 4.23
N ASP A 299 19.94 -14.65 5.23
CA ASP A 299 20.35 -16.04 5.46
C ASP A 299 19.46 -17.00 4.68
N ASP A 300 18.17 -16.67 4.54
CA ASP A 300 17.19 -17.57 3.92
C ASP A 300 16.21 -16.93 2.95
N ASN A 301 16.37 -15.64 2.64
CA ASN A 301 15.54 -14.89 1.71
C ASN A 301 14.05 -14.74 2.08
N LEU A 302 13.65 -15.07 3.32
CA LEU A 302 12.28 -14.79 3.76
C LEU A 302 12.00 -13.29 3.67
N ALA A 303 10.84 -12.92 3.12
CA ALA A 303 10.39 -11.54 3.12
C ALA A 303 10.29 -11.03 4.57
N LEU A 304 10.98 -9.93 4.86
CA LEU A 304 11.00 -9.36 6.21
C LEU A 304 9.61 -8.82 6.57
N SER A 305 9.12 -9.22 7.73
CA SER A 305 7.85 -8.76 8.29
C SER A 305 7.93 -8.75 9.81
N SER A 306 7.24 -7.79 10.46
CA SER A 306 7.06 -7.81 11.90
C SER A 306 6.39 -9.10 12.40
N ARG A 307 5.54 -9.73 11.57
CA ARG A 307 4.89 -11.01 11.88
C ARG A 307 5.81 -12.22 11.85
N ASN A 308 7.04 -12.11 11.33
CA ASN A 308 8.02 -13.22 11.35
C ASN A 308 8.42 -13.59 12.79
N THR A 309 8.25 -12.68 13.75
CA THR A 309 8.46 -12.94 15.19
C THR A 309 7.53 -14.02 15.77
N TYR A 310 6.46 -14.37 15.06
CA TYR A 310 5.52 -15.41 15.48
C TYR A 310 5.96 -16.82 15.06
N LEU A 311 7.00 -16.93 14.23
CA LEU A 311 7.52 -18.20 13.73
C LEU A 311 8.40 -18.87 14.80
N THR A 312 8.13 -20.15 15.05
CA THR A 312 9.03 -21.06 15.75
C THR A 312 10.28 -21.35 14.92
N SER A 313 11.32 -21.95 15.51
CA SER A 313 12.52 -22.35 14.76
C SER A 313 12.20 -23.29 13.59
N ASP A 314 11.33 -24.28 13.80
CA ASP A 314 10.94 -25.24 12.76
C ASP A 314 10.10 -24.58 11.65
N SER A 315 9.11 -23.75 12.02
CA SER A 315 8.32 -23.01 11.02
C SER A 315 9.16 -21.97 10.27
N ARG A 316 10.17 -21.36 10.91
CA ARG A 316 11.12 -20.44 10.25
C ARG A 316 11.93 -21.12 9.15
N GLN A 317 12.30 -22.40 9.32
CA GLN A 317 13.00 -23.17 8.28
C GLN A 317 12.11 -23.45 7.05
N VAL A 318 10.80 -23.59 7.25
CA VAL A 318 9.83 -23.86 6.18
C VAL A 318 9.40 -22.58 5.46
N ALA A 319 9.25 -21.47 6.18
CA ALA A 319 8.71 -20.21 5.69
C ALA A 319 9.29 -19.69 4.34
N PRO A 320 10.59 -19.83 4.03
CA PRO A 320 11.15 -19.43 2.72
C PRO A 320 10.58 -20.17 1.51
N VAL A 321 9.81 -21.25 1.70
CA VAL A 321 9.15 -21.98 0.60
C VAL A 321 8.29 -21.08 -0.29
N LEU A 322 7.62 -20.07 0.28
CA LEU A 322 6.79 -19.16 -0.49
C LEU A 322 7.63 -18.39 -1.52
N TYR A 323 8.80 -17.89 -1.13
CA TYR A 323 9.70 -17.22 -2.05
C TYR A 323 10.25 -18.19 -3.12
N ARG A 324 10.64 -19.41 -2.72
CA ARG A 324 11.08 -20.45 -3.68
C ARG A 324 10.01 -20.76 -4.72
N ALA A 325 8.76 -20.92 -4.28
CA ALA A 325 7.62 -21.16 -5.16
C ALA A 325 7.42 -20.01 -6.16
N LEU A 326 7.43 -18.77 -5.68
CA LEU A 326 7.29 -17.59 -6.55
C LEU A 326 8.44 -17.51 -7.56
N LYS A 327 9.67 -17.84 -7.13
CA LYS A 327 10.84 -17.92 -8.03
C LYS A 327 10.66 -18.99 -9.11
N THR A 328 10.15 -20.17 -8.77
CA THR A 328 9.81 -21.20 -9.77
C THR A 328 8.76 -20.69 -10.77
N GLY A 329 7.73 -19.98 -10.29
CA GLY A 329 6.75 -19.34 -11.16
C GLY A 329 7.37 -18.29 -12.08
N GLN A 330 8.24 -17.44 -11.55
CA GLN A 330 8.98 -16.46 -12.35
C GLN A 330 9.82 -17.14 -13.43
N ASP A 331 10.57 -18.18 -13.08
CA ASP A 331 11.45 -18.88 -14.02
C ASP A 331 10.63 -19.56 -15.13
N VAL A 332 9.42 -20.06 -14.83
CA VAL A 332 8.47 -20.51 -15.85
C VAL A 332 8.01 -19.34 -16.70
N TRP A 333 7.57 -18.23 -16.13
CA TRP A 333 7.07 -17.07 -16.86
C TRP A 333 8.11 -16.49 -17.83
N GLU A 334 9.39 -16.49 -17.46
CA GLU A 334 10.48 -15.87 -18.21
C GLU A 334 11.06 -16.74 -19.34
N GLN A 335 10.55 -17.96 -19.54
CA GLN A 335 11.04 -18.84 -20.60
C GLN A 335 10.81 -18.21 -22.00
N PRO A 336 11.80 -18.26 -22.90
CA PRO A 336 11.76 -17.53 -24.18
C PRO A 336 10.78 -18.10 -25.21
N HIS A 337 10.21 -19.28 -24.97
CA HIS A 337 9.27 -19.93 -25.88
C HIS A 337 7.83 -19.41 -25.75
N TRP A 338 7.56 -18.56 -24.75
CA TRP A 338 6.26 -17.93 -24.59
C TRP A 338 6.05 -16.80 -25.60
N THR A 339 4.87 -16.79 -26.20
CA THR A 339 4.39 -15.82 -27.18
C THR A 339 2.94 -15.45 -26.85
N GLU A 340 2.39 -14.43 -27.51
CA GLU A 340 0.96 -14.11 -27.38
C GLU A 340 0.04 -15.28 -27.76
N SER A 341 0.48 -16.17 -28.66
CA SER A 341 -0.34 -17.31 -29.12
C SER A 341 -0.44 -18.45 -28.10
N ASN A 342 0.43 -18.50 -27.08
CA ASN A 342 0.41 -19.53 -26.04
C ASN A 342 0.33 -18.96 -24.61
N LYS A 343 -0.17 -17.72 -24.47
CA LYS A 343 -0.30 -17.02 -23.18
C LYS A 343 -1.18 -17.73 -22.14
N GLU A 344 -2.21 -18.44 -22.57
CA GLU A 344 -3.05 -19.24 -21.68
C GLU A 344 -2.23 -20.35 -21.01
N GLU A 345 -1.38 -21.02 -21.78
CA GLU A 345 -0.48 -22.04 -21.26
C GLU A 345 0.58 -21.42 -20.36
N ARG A 346 1.15 -20.26 -20.73
CA ARG A 346 2.09 -19.51 -19.89
C ARG A 346 1.51 -19.23 -18.50
N ILE A 347 0.30 -18.68 -18.45
CA ILE A 347 -0.40 -18.35 -17.19
C ILE A 347 -0.65 -19.62 -16.38
N ARG A 348 -1.23 -20.65 -17.00
CA ARG A 348 -1.54 -21.92 -16.35
C ARG A 348 -0.29 -22.60 -15.78
N LYS A 349 0.77 -22.76 -16.59
CA LYS A 349 2.04 -23.39 -16.16
C LYS A 349 2.72 -22.60 -15.05
N THR A 350 2.73 -21.27 -15.14
CA THR A 350 3.28 -20.41 -14.08
C THR A 350 2.59 -20.69 -12.75
N LEU A 351 1.26 -20.71 -12.73
CA LEU A 351 0.47 -20.97 -11.52
C LEU A 351 0.64 -22.41 -11.01
N GLU A 352 0.58 -23.41 -11.89
CA GLU A 352 0.74 -24.83 -11.52
C GLU A 352 2.09 -25.10 -10.87
N CYS A 353 3.18 -24.69 -11.53
CA CYS A 353 4.53 -24.91 -11.01
C CYS A 353 4.77 -24.15 -9.70
N THR A 354 4.23 -22.94 -9.56
CA THR A 354 4.31 -22.18 -8.28
C THR A 354 3.58 -22.94 -7.16
N LYS A 355 2.34 -23.39 -7.40
CA LYS A 355 1.53 -24.10 -6.39
C LYS A 355 2.18 -25.42 -5.98
N ALA A 356 2.72 -26.17 -6.94
CA ALA A 356 3.35 -27.48 -6.69
C ALA A 356 4.44 -27.40 -5.61
N VAL A 357 5.32 -26.39 -5.66
CA VAL A 357 6.41 -26.21 -4.68
C VAL A 357 5.90 -26.07 -3.24
N VAL A 358 4.81 -25.31 -3.02
CA VAL A 358 4.25 -25.13 -1.67
C VAL A 358 3.54 -26.41 -1.21
N LEU A 359 2.82 -27.08 -2.10
CA LEU A 359 2.08 -28.30 -1.79
C LEU A 359 3.01 -29.48 -1.46
N GLU A 360 4.09 -29.64 -2.23
CA GLU A 360 5.13 -30.64 -1.97
C GLU A 360 5.82 -30.39 -0.62
N GLN A 361 6.12 -29.13 -0.28
CA GLN A 361 6.66 -28.79 1.03
C GLN A 361 5.66 -29.09 2.15
N ALA A 362 4.37 -28.83 1.95
CA ALA A 362 3.34 -29.15 2.94
C ALA A 362 3.21 -30.67 3.16
N GLU A 363 3.34 -31.47 2.10
CA GLU A 363 3.47 -32.93 2.20
C GLU A 363 4.73 -33.37 2.94
N GLN A 364 5.86 -32.71 2.68
CA GLN A 364 7.10 -32.98 3.39
C GLN A 364 6.97 -32.70 4.89
N CYS A 365 6.38 -31.56 5.28
CA CYS A 365 6.18 -31.22 6.70
C CYS A 365 5.29 -32.25 7.41
N ARG A 366 4.27 -32.78 6.72
CA ARG A 366 3.42 -33.87 7.23
C ARG A 366 4.20 -35.18 7.42
N ARG A 367 5.18 -35.46 6.56
CA ARG A 367 6.02 -36.68 6.63
C ARG A 367 7.12 -36.59 7.68
N ASP A 368 7.73 -35.42 7.84
CA ASP A 368 8.88 -35.20 8.73
C ASP A 368 8.54 -35.30 10.22
N GLY A 369 7.24 -35.30 10.58
CA GLY A 369 6.80 -35.40 11.97
C GLY A 369 7.18 -34.19 12.85
N LYS A 370 7.73 -33.12 12.25
CA LYS A 370 8.15 -31.88 12.93
C LYS A 370 6.99 -30.98 13.39
N ASP A 371 5.75 -31.47 13.29
CA ASP A 371 4.53 -30.78 13.69
C ASP A 371 4.35 -29.37 13.08
N VAL A 372 5.01 -29.08 11.96
CA VAL A 372 4.80 -27.83 11.21
C VAL A 372 3.63 -28.03 10.25
N ASN A 373 2.57 -27.24 10.43
CA ASN A 373 1.45 -27.22 9.51
C ASN A 373 1.60 -26.04 8.54
N LEU A 374 1.84 -26.36 7.26
CA LEU A 374 1.90 -25.41 6.15
C LEU A 374 0.64 -25.60 5.28
N GLN A 375 -0.14 -24.54 5.12
CA GLN A 375 -1.32 -24.51 4.27
C GLN A 375 -1.18 -23.38 3.25
N LEU A 376 -1.32 -23.72 1.96
CA LEU A 376 -1.43 -22.71 0.92
C LEU A 376 -2.78 -22.01 1.05
N ASP A 377 -2.77 -20.67 1.12
CA ASP A 377 -3.98 -19.86 1.07
C ASP A 377 -4.31 -19.55 -0.39
N TYR A 378 -3.42 -18.86 -1.10
CA TYR A 378 -3.55 -18.67 -2.53
C TYR A 378 -2.20 -18.48 -3.23
N ILE A 379 -2.18 -18.78 -4.52
CA ILE A 379 -1.23 -18.24 -5.50
C ILE A 379 -2.06 -17.59 -6.59
N SER A 380 -1.74 -16.35 -6.95
CA SER A 380 -2.45 -15.59 -7.97
C SER A 380 -1.50 -14.90 -8.92
N LEU A 381 -1.99 -14.68 -10.14
CA LEU A 381 -1.34 -13.91 -11.16
C LEU A 381 -2.29 -12.78 -11.58
N ASN A 382 -1.87 -11.54 -11.38
CA ASN A 382 -2.74 -10.37 -11.50
C ASN A 382 -2.15 -9.34 -12.46
N HIS A 383 -3.04 -8.65 -13.17
CA HIS A 383 -2.66 -7.54 -14.04
C HIS A 383 -1.99 -6.40 -13.24
N PRO A 384 -0.85 -5.84 -13.68
CA PRO A 384 -0.08 -4.85 -12.91
C PRO A 384 -0.86 -3.60 -12.45
N LYS A 385 -1.76 -3.10 -13.30
CA LYS A 385 -2.54 -1.88 -13.07
C LYS A 385 -3.93 -2.13 -12.48
N THR A 386 -4.71 -3.02 -13.09
CA THR A 386 -6.11 -3.28 -12.72
C THR A 386 -6.25 -4.30 -11.59
N LEU A 387 -5.18 -5.03 -11.26
CA LEU A 387 -5.17 -6.14 -10.31
C LEU A 387 -6.17 -7.26 -10.64
N GLU A 388 -6.76 -7.27 -11.83
CA GLU A 388 -7.63 -8.36 -12.27
C GLU A 388 -6.83 -9.67 -12.31
N ASN A 389 -7.46 -10.74 -11.83
CA ASN A 389 -6.86 -12.07 -11.88
C ASN A 389 -6.82 -12.56 -13.34
N LEU A 390 -5.61 -12.82 -13.85
CA LEU A 390 -5.42 -13.17 -15.26
C LEU A 390 -6.06 -14.52 -15.61
N GLU A 391 -5.99 -15.51 -14.72
CA GLU A 391 -6.63 -16.83 -14.94
C GLU A 391 -8.16 -16.70 -15.00
N GLN A 392 -8.75 -15.87 -14.14
CA GLN A 392 -10.18 -15.62 -14.14
C GLN A 392 -10.61 -14.81 -15.37
N SER A 393 -9.86 -13.77 -15.73
CA SER A 393 -10.12 -12.98 -16.94
C SER A 393 -10.09 -13.84 -18.20
N LEU A 394 -9.15 -14.80 -18.31
CA LEU A 394 -9.15 -15.77 -19.41
C LEU A 394 -10.45 -16.60 -19.45
N LYS A 395 -10.90 -17.12 -18.30
CA LYS A 395 -12.10 -17.97 -18.21
C LYS A 395 -13.39 -17.21 -18.52
N GLU A 396 -13.50 -15.96 -18.08
CA GLU A 396 -14.75 -15.19 -18.14
C GLU A 396 -14.86 -14.31 -19.39
N LYS A 397 -13.74 -13.72 -19.82
CA LYS A 397 -13.70 -12.68 -20.85
C LYS A 397 -12.94 -13.12 -22.12
N GLY A 398 -12.29 -14.29 -22.09
CA GLY A 398 -11.50 -14.83 -23.20
C GLY A 398 -10.07 -14.29 -23.29
N SER A 399 -9.30 -14.82 -24.23
CA SER A 399 -7.88 -14.49 -24.43
C SER A 399 -7.62 -13.05 -24.84
N ASP A 400 -8.59 -12.41 -25.50
CA ASP A 400 -8.39 -11.11 -26.17
C ASP A 400 -8.23 -9.94 -25.20
N VAL A 401 -8.74 -10.08 -23.97
CA VAL A 401 -8.63 -9.04 -22.94
C VAL A 401 -7.39 -9.18 -22.05
N VAL A 402 -6.62 -10.26 -22.21
CA VAL A 402 -5.44 -10.55 -21.41
C VAL A 402 -4.19 -10.24 -22.24
N ASP A 403 -3.51 -9.16 -21.90
CA ASP A 403 -2.21 -8.80 -22.47
C ASP A 403 -1.10 -9.20 -21.48
N VAL A 404 -0.32 -10.22 -21.83
CA VAL A 404 0.81 -10.68 -20.99
C VAL A 404 2.08 -9.88 -21.27
N GLY A 405 2.10 -9.03 -22.30
CA GLY A 405 3.17 -8.09 -22.62
C GLY A 405 3.28 -6.95 -21.61
N GLU A 406 2.18 -6.58 -20.94
CA GLU A 406 2.24 -5.63 -19.80
C GLU A 406 2.93 -6.21 -18.55
N GLY A 407 3.18 -7.52 -18.54
CA GLY A 407 3.71 -8.24 -17.38
C GLY A 407 2.61 -8.67 -16.41
N ALA A 408 3.01 -9.17 -15.24
CA ALA A 408 2.09 -9.67 -14.23
C ALA A 408 2.66 -9.60 -12.81
N ILE A 409 1.79 -9.42 -11.82
CA ILE A 409 2.12 -9.59 -10.41
C ILE A 409 1.86 -11.05 -10.05
N LEU A 410 2.92 -11.81 -9.78
CA LEU A 410 2.80 -13.15 -9.19
C LEU A 410 2.88 -12.99 -7.67
N SER A 411 1.81 -13.36 -6.97
CA SER A 411 1.73 -13.22 -5.52
C SER A 411 1.18 -14.47 -4.86
N GLY A 412 1.48 -14.63 -3.58
CA GLY A 412 0.98 -15.75 -2.81
C GLY A 412 0.87 -15.45 -1.34
N ALA A 413 0.03 -16.23 -0.68
CA ALA A 413 -0.10 -16.27 0.76
C ALA A 413 -0.10 -17.72 1.26
N ALA A 414 0.51 -17.94 2.41
CA ALA A 414 0.54 -19.24 3.08
C ALA A 414 0.38 -19.08 4.59
N LEU A 415 -0.37 -19.99 5.19
CA LEU A 415 -0.55 -20.10 6.64
C LEU A 415 0.48 -21.10 7.16
N ILE A 416 1.20 -20.72 8.21
CA ILE A 416 2.16 -21.60 8.88
C ILE A 416 1.93 -21.59 10.39
N SER A 417 1.95 -22.77 10.99
CA SER A 417 1.75 -22.96 12.44
C SER A 417 2.54 -24.16 12.96
N GLN A 418 2.78 -24.19 14.26
CA GLN A 418 3.43 -25.29 14.97
C GLN A 418 2.38 -26.05 15.79
N GLY A 419 2.06 -27.27 15.41
CA GLY A 419 1.03 -28.07 16.05
C GLY A 419 -0.37 -27.58 15.81
N LYS A 420 -1.33 -28.32 16.38
CA LYS A 420 -2.76 -28.03 16.21
C LYS A 420 -3.19 -26.73 16.90
N ASP A 421 -2.52 -26.35 17.98
CA ASP A 421 -2.84 -25.19 18.80
C ASP A 421 -1.81 -24.04 18.66
N GLY A 422 -0.87 -24.18 17.72
CA GLY A 422 0.15 -23.17 17.47
C GLY A 422 -0.41 -21.86 16.94
N LYS A 423 0.28 -20.76 17.26
CA LYS A 423 -0.04 -19.46 16.67
C LYS A 423 0.11 -19.53 15.16
N VAL A 424 -0.97 -19.28 14.43
CA VAL A 424 -0.99 -19.25 12.97
C VAL A 424 -0.40 -17.93 12.48
N THR A 425 0.62 -18.02 11.63
CA THR A 425 1.25 -16.90 10.95
C THR A 425 0.87 -16.93 9.48
N ARG A 426 0.22 -15.88 8.98
CA ARG A 426 -0.08 -15.73 7.56
C ARG A 426 1.03 -14.94 6.88
N LEU A 427 1.81 -15.62 6.03
CA LEU A 427 2.88 -15.05 5.23
C LEU A 427 2.33 -14.57 3.89
N ILE A 428 2.86 -13.47 3.37
CA ILE A 428 2.58 -12.95 2.03
C ILE A 428 3.89 -12.58 1.33
N ASP A 429 3.96 -12.80 0.02
CA ASP A 429 5.09 -12.40 -0.82
C ASP A 429 4.63 -12.21 -2.28
N ASN A 430 5.44 -11.51 -3.07
CA ASN A 430 5.17 -11.28 -4.48
C ASN A 430 6.45 -11.04 -5.30
N LEU A 431 6.33 -11.26 -6.62
CA LEU A 431 7.30 -10.90 -7.65
C LEU A 431 6.60 -10.16 -8.80
N LEU A 432 7.29 -9.17 -9.35
CA LEU A 432 6.87 -8.45 -10.54
C LEU A 432 7.49 -9.12 -11.76
N LEU A 433 6.65 -9.57 -12.69
CA LEU A 433 7.07 -10.34 -13.86
C LEU A 433 6.97 -9.45 -15.11
N GLY A 434 8.10 -9.13 -15.74
CA GLY A 434 8.12 -8.36 -17.00
C GLY A 434 7.84 -6.86 -16.88
N PHE A 435 7.77 -6.29 -15.67
CA PHE A 435 7.60 -4.85 -15.47
C PHE A 435 8.27 -4.35 -14.17
N LYS A 436 8.34 -3.02 -14.00
CA LYS A 436 8.87 -2.35 -12.80
C LYS A 436 7.92 -1.22 -12.39
N LEU A 437 7.95 -0.82 -11.12
CA LEU A 437 7.09 0.24 -10.57
C LEU A 437 7.88 1.43 -10.04
#